data_AF-A0A318PSU1-F1
#
_entry.id   AF-A0A318PSU1-F1
#
_cell.length_a   1.000
_cell.length_b   1.000
_cell.length_c   1.000
_cell.angle_alpha   90.00
_cell.angle_beta   90.00
_cell.angle_gamma   90.00
#
_symmetry.space_group_name_H-M   'P 1'
#
loop_
_entity.id
_entity.type
_entity.pdbx_description
1 polymer ?
#
loop_
_entity_poly.entity_id
_entity_poly.type
_entity_poly.pdbx_seq_one_letter_code
_entity_poly.pdbx_strand_id
1 'polypeptide(L)' 'MDRFVLTDAQWAKMEPLCLGKKTDRGRSGQDNRLFIEAVLW' A
#
# COMPACT_ATOMS: atom_id res chain seq x y z
N MET A 1 7.47 -16.42 10.02
CA MET A 1 8.21 -15.41 9.23
C MET A 1 7.21 -14.37 8.79
N ASP A 2 7.35 -13.14 9.25
CA ASP A 2 6.56 -12.03 8.70
C ASP A 2 6.97 -11.82 7.24
N ARG A 3 5.98 -11.91 6.35
CA ARG A 3 6.16 -11.75 4.89
C ARG A 3 6.32 -10.28 4.49
N PHE A 4 6.01 -9.37 5.42
CA PHE A 4 5.85 -7.95 5.17
C PHE A 4 6.65 -7.14 6.18
N VAL A 5 7.28 -6.07 5.70
CA VAL A 5 8.04 -5.10 6.51
C VAL A 5 7.07 -4.20 7.27
N LEU A 6 5.90 -3.88 6.69
CA LEU A 6 4.87 -3.11 7.38
C LEU A 6 3.89 -4.02 8.10
N THR A 7 3.70 -3.73 9.40
CA THR A 7 2.58 -4.28 10.17
C THR A 7 1.25 -3.74 9.64
N ASP A 8 0.17 -4.49 9.84
CA ASP A 8 -1.17 -4.05 9.45
C ASP A 8 -1.57 -2.72 10.09
N ALA A 9 -1.12 -2.47 11.32
CA ALA A 9 -1.38 -1.21 12.02
C ALA A 9 -0.63 -0.01 11.41
N GLN A 10 0.58 -0.23 10.88
CA GLN A 10 1.31 0.79 10.12
C GLN A 10 0.67 1.02 8.76
N TRP A 11 0.32 -0.07 8.06
CA TRP A 11 -0.36 0.00 6.78
C TRP A 11 -1.68 0.77 6.86
N ALA A 12 -2.51 0.51 7.86
CA ALA A 12 -3.80 1.20 8.04
C ALA A 12 -3.69 2.73 8.17
N LYS A 13 -2.55 3.23 8.65
CA LYS A 13 -2.28 4.69 8.72
C LYS A 13 -1.81 5.26 7.38
N MET A 14 -1.16 4.44 6.55
CA MET A 14 -0.57 4.84 5.26
C MET A 14 -1.53 4.68 4.09
N GLU A 15 -2.36 3.63 4.09
CA GLU A 15 -3.36 3.33 3.08
C GLU A 15 -4.22 4.55 2.67
N PRO A 16 -4.77 5.37 3.59
CA PRO A 16 -5.57 6.52 3.21
C PRO A 16 -4.77 7.64 2.52
N LEU A 17 -3.45 7.65 2.63
CA LEU A 17 -2.56 8.64 1.98
C LEU A 17 -2.08 8.17 0.60
N CYS A 18 -2.21 6.88 0.30
CA CYS A 18 -1.83 6.33 -0.99
C CYS A 18 -2.84 6.72 -2.07
N LEU A 19 -2.35 7.26 -3.19
CA LEU A 19 -3.13 7.60 -4.38
C LEU A 19 -3.52 6.33 -5.15
N GLY A 20 -4.64 6.36 -5.88
CA GLY A 20 -5.10 5.21 -6.67
C GLY A 20 -6.16 4.38 -5.96
N LYS A 21 -6.91 5.00 -5.02
CA LYS A 21 -8.12 4.42 -4.48
C LYS A 21 -9.10 4.16 -5.63
N LYS A 22 -10.02 3.22 -5.44
CA LYS A 22 -11.03 2.85 -6.45
C LYS A 22 -11.86 4.06 -6.95
N THR A 23 -11.90 5.14 -6.17
CA THR A 23 -12.59 6.39 -6.47
C THR A 23 -11.75 7.41 -7.25
N ASP A 24 -10.43 7.22 -7.35
CA ASP A 24 -9.52 8.16 -8.01
C ASP A 24 -9.51 7.93 -9.53
N ARG A 25 -9.65 9.00 -10.32
CA ARG A 25 -9.54 8.92 -11.80
C ARG A 25 -8.09 8.75 -12.21
N GLY A 26 -7.71 7.56 -12.67
CA GLY A 26 -6.37 7.26 -13.20
C GLY A 26 -6.07 5.77 -13.16
N ARG A 27 -4.89 5.34 -13.65
CA ARG A 27 -4.42 3.95 -13.45
C ARG A 27 -4.27 3.71 -11.94
N SER A 28 -5.23 3.01 -11.35
CA SER A 28 -5.12 2.50 -9.99
C SER A 28 -4.03 1.42 -9.97
N GLY A 29 -3.03 1.57 -9.10
CA GLY A 29 -2.14 0.47 -8.75
C GLY A 29 -2.98 -0.70 -8.24
N GLN A 30 -2.70 -1.91 -8.71
CA GLN A 30 -3.52 -3.08 -8.40
C GLN A 30 -3.48 -3.42 -6.90
N ASP A 31 -2.36 -3.14 -6.24
CA ASP A 31 -2.20 -3.17 -4.79
C ASP A 31 -1.06 -2.22 -4.35
N ASN A 32 -1.42 -1.12 -3.69
CA ASN A 32 -0.48 -0.12 -3.20
C ASN A 32 0.42 -0.65 -2.06
N ARG A 33 -0.07 -1.64 -1.29
CA ARG A 33 0.70 -2.25 -0.22
C ARG A 33 1.88 -3.01 -0.80
N LEU A 34 1.62 -3.85 -1.80
CA LEU A 34 2.66 -4.64 -2.44
C LEU A 34 3.73 -3.77 -3.11
N PHE A 35 3.34 -2.63 -3.69
CA PHE A 35 4.32 -1.67 -4.22
C PHE A 35 5.23 -1.12 -3.12
N ILE A 36 4.66 -0.68 -2.00
CA ILE A 36 5.44 -0.10 -0.89
C ILE A 36 6.31 -1.18 -0.22
N GLU A 37 5.77 -2.38 -0.02
CA GLU A 37 6.52 -3.54 0.48
C GLU A 37 7.72 -3.89 -0.41
N ALA A 38 7.56 -3.80 -1.74
CA ALA A 38 8.65 -4.03 -2.68
C ALA A 38 9.73 -2.92 -2.66
N VAL A 39 9.39 -1.70 -2.22
CA VAL A 39 10.34 -0.59 -2.05
C VAL A 39 11.08 -0.69 -0.71
N LEU A 40 10.45 -1.25 0.32
CA LEU A 40 11.01 -1.40 1.67
C LEU A 40 11.93 -2.63 1.83
N TRP A 41 12.08 -3.42 0.76
CA TRP A 41 12.93 -4.59 0.68
C TRP A 41 14.23 -4.27 -0.07
#